data_AF-A0A934BJ55-F1
#
_entry.id   AF-A0A934BJ55-F1
#
_cell.length_a   1.000
_cell.length_b   1.000
_cell.length_c   1.000
_cell.angle_alpha   90.00
_cell.angle_beta   90.00
_cell.angle_gamma   90.00
#
_symmetry.space_group_name_H-M   'P 1'
#
loop_
_entity.id
_entity.type
_entity.pdbx_description
1 polymer ?
#
loop_
_entity_poly.entity_id
_entity_poly.type
_entity_poly.pdbx_seq_one_letter_code
_entity_poly.pdbx_strand_id
1 'polypeptide(L)'
;MIGKSGSISALYKLSISGSSISATSVTLPTSSASGGSVEVHLVGVDPANVDTIFLAGSSANPQIYKSVDGGTTWSSSWDYSSTGVSNFPGGYPQYIKFNNNKVFISASVLDGTSTTWSHAPNLSSTVGSNTIETHVNDGALEIDSIDSTIIYMGTDWGVGQMTYASSSWTPGSEVGNNDGMEGVMLIDMEFYEYSSTHKELWIGTKSGAGRANYYDPTDPTTTDDSSDWNFPIYPEVDGPPVTEVAIHPADPAIVFVANNAGRVYKTTTGTSTSPTWIKVFQAEDYTSVFGSTRPDHSKITSIQFVPSTPSRMYLSGYNWETGTDGGVYYSDDTGSTWAEDTSISGVPVNTLWVTDETCWAGVGNSSSSETGLRARTSITGAGNWWSPSTGLSLDNEIVSSIAGTTVGDYMTVYVASTGGVYKGTLYIPTSSGFSSWSWTSLTSAIGSTNTNFTSVTLDPSNPDTAYVAVSNCIYETTDGGVTWSVFGSSCVNTHEDVNVLKFDDLIVGTVIGLFSYLPTSSVTPTPTVT
;
A
#
# COMPACT_ATOMS: atom_id res chain seq x y z
N MET A 1 -9.91 20.95 -1.47
CA MET A 1 -9.78 19.56 -1.93
C MET A 1 -11.13 18.90 -1.83
N ILE A 2 -11.64 18.36 -2.93
CA ILE A 2 -12.86 17.53 -2.96
C ILE A 2 -12.36 16.08 -3.00
N GLY A 3 -12.91 15.23 -2.13
CA GLY A 3 -12.42 13.87 -1.88
C GLY A 3 -12.47 12.96 -3.11
N LYS A 4 -11.68 11.89 -3.04
CA LYS A 4 -11.32 10.90 -4.08
C LYS A 4 -12.48 10.06 -4.67
N SER A 5 -13.73 10.47 -4.49
CA SER A 5 -14.90 9.74 -5.01
C SER A 5 -16.12 10.67 -5.09
N GLY A 6 -16.30 11.35 -6.22
CA GLY A 6 -17.51 12.12 -6.46
C GLY A 6 -17.47 12.91 -7.75
N SER A 7 -18.36 12.56 -8.70
CA SER A 7 -18.60 13.41 -9.87
C SER A 7 -19.20 14.74 -9.43
N ILE A 8 -18.47 15.83 -9.61
CA ILE A 8 -19.01 17.18 -9.45
C ILE A 8 -20.08 17.38 -10.53
N SER A 9 -21.35 17.37 -10.13
CA SER A 9 -22.49 17.51 -11.04
C SER A 9 -22.79 18.96 -11.44
N ALA A 10 -22.25 19.93 -10.70
CA ALA A 10 -22.37 21.35 -11.00
C ALA A 10 -21.24 22.16 -10.35
N LEU A 11 -20.71 23.14 -11.09
CA LEU A 11 -19.75 24.13 -10.61
C LEU A 11 -20.43 25.50 -10.59
N TYR A 12 -20.13 26.34 -9.59
CA TYR A 12 -20.72 27.67 -9.46
C TYR A 12 -19.65 28.74 -9.20
N LYS A 13 -19.79 29.90 -9.86
CA LYS A 13 -19.06 31.14 -9.53
C LYS A 13 -19.88 31.92 -8.52
N LEU A 14 -19.32 32.14 -7.34
CA LEU A 14 -19.94 32.97 -6.30
C LEU A 14 -19.47 34.41 -6.45
N SER A 15 -20.41 35.36 -6.42
CA SER A 15 -20.14 36.80 -6.40
C SER A 15 -20.67 37.40 -5.11
N ILE A 16 -19.84 38.20 -4.44
CA ILE A 16 -20.19 38.87 -3.19
C ILE A 16 -20.25 40.37 -3.45
N SER A 17 -21.41 40.99 -3.20
CA SER A 17 -21.62 42.42 -3.35
C SER A 17 -22.23 43.00 -2.08
N GLY A 18 -21.40 43.56 -1.20
CA GLY A 18 -21.83 43.98 0.13
C GLY A 18 -22.21 42.76 0.98
N SER A 19 -23.48 42.66 1.41
CA SER A 19 -24.00 41.53 2.19
C SER A 19 -24.73 40.47 1.35
N SER A 20 -24.79 40.61 0.02
CA SER A 20 -25.43 39.62 -0.85
C SER A 20 -24.41 38.69 -1.49
N ILE A 21 -24.76 37.40 -1.56
CA ILE A 21 -24.04 36.36 -2.30
C ILE A 21 -24.95 35.92 -3.44
N SER A 22 -24.46 35.94 -4.67
CA SER A 22 -25.11 35.34 -5.83
C SER A 22 -24.26 34.21 -6.39
N ALA A 23 -24.91 33.16 -6.89
CA ALA A 23 -24.25 32.01 -7.51
C ALA A 23 -24.65 31.94 -8.98
N THR A 24 -23.67 31.85 -9.87
CA THR A 24 -23.89 31.60 -11.30
C THR A 24 -23.34 30.23 -11.65
N SER A 25 -24.16 29.37 -12.25
CA SER A 25 -23.72 28.06 -12.71
C SER A 25 -22.68 28.19 -13.82
N VAL A 26 -21.61 27.43 -13.70
CA VAL A 26 -20.58 27.27 -14.71
C VAL A 26 -20.93 26.02 -15.54
N THR A 27 -20.92 26.16 -16.86
CA THR A 27 -21.16 25.03 -17.77
C THR A 27 -19.95 24.13 -17.74
N LEU A 28 -20.11 22.86 -17.38
CA LEU A 28 -19.00 21.89 -17.37
C LEU A 28 -18.65 21.46 -18.81
N PRO A 29 -17.35 21.22 -19.11
CA PRO A 29 -16.94 20.65 -20.39
C PRO A 29 -17.41 19.20 -20.53
N THR A 30 -17.56 18.76 -21.78
CA THR A 30 -17.78 17.34 -22.12
C THR A 30 -16.44 16.62 -22.25
N SER A 31 -16.33 15.45 -21.65
CA SER A 31 -15.15 14.60 -21.76
C SER A 31 -15.00 14.09 -23.18
N SER A 32 -13.85 14.36 -23.81
CA SER A 32 -13.51 13.78 -25.12
C SER A 32 -13.28 12.26 -25.07
N ALA A 33 -12.96 11.71 -23.89
CA ALA A 33 -12.70 10.29 -23.70
C ALA A 33 -13.97 9.47 -23.42
N SER A 34 -14.89 9.97 -22.57
CA SER A 34 -16.12 9.25 -22.23
C SER A 34 -17.38 9.73 -22.96
N GLY A 35 -17.31 10.89 -23.64
CA GLY A 35 -18.48 11.55 -24.26
C GLY A 35 -19.50 12.13 -23.26
N GLY A 36 -19.29 11.91 -21.95
CA GLY A 36 -20.14 12.39 -20.86
C GLY A 36 -19.62 13.67 -20.20
N SER A 37 -20.23 14.08 -19.08
CA SER A 37 -19.69 15.17 -18.25
C SER A 37 -18.36 14.77 -17.62
N VAL A 38 -17.41 15.70 -17.56
CA VAL A 38 -16.11 15.49 -16.91
C VAL A 38 -16.32 15.35 -15.40
N GLU A 39 -15.73 14.31 -14.80
CA GLU A 39 -15.60 14.24 -13.35
C GLU A 39 -14.45 15.16 -12.93
N VAL A 40 -14.81 16.32 -12.39
CA VAL A 40 -13.84 17.35 -11.97
C VAL A 40 -13.27 17.00 -10.61
N HIS A 41 -11.95 16.92 -10.51
CA HIS A 41 -11.21 16.70 -9.26
C HIS A 41 -10.59 18.01 -8.74
N LEU A 42 -10.21 18.91 -9.64
CA LEU A 42 -9.56 20.18 -9.34
C LEU A 42 -10.16 21.34 -10.12
N VAL A 43 -10.24 22.47 -9.43
CA VAL A 43 -10.56 23.77 -10.01
C VAL A 43 -9.47 24.75 -9.60
N GLY A 44 -8.88 25.46 -10.55
CA GLY A 44 -7.98 26.57 -10.28
C GLY A 44 -8.41 27.82 -11.04
N VAL A 45 -8.32 28.96 -10.38
CA VAL A 45 -8.61 30.27 -10.97
C VAL A 45 -7.32 31.06 -10.95
N ASP A 46 -6.93 31.61 -12.10
CA ASP A 46 -5.72 32.41 -12.21
C ASP A 46 -5.87 33.66 -11.33
N PRO A 47 -4.98 33.88 -10.34
CA PRO A 47 -5.05 35.03 -9.45
C PRO A 47 -4.83 36.37 -10.19
N ALA A 48 -4.17 36.38 -11.34
CA ALA A 48 -3.98 37.58 -12.16
C ALA A 48 -5.19 37.87 -13.07
N ASN A 49 -6.00 36.85 -13.39
CA ASN A 49 -7.20 37.00 -14.22
C ASN A 49 -8.26 35.96 -13.83
N VAL A 50 -9.26 36.40 -13.06
CA VAL A 50 -10.33 35.53 -12.54
C VAL A 50 -11.27 34.92 -13.60
N ASP A 51 -11.18 35.36 -14.85
CA ASP A 51 -11.90 34.74 -15.96
C ASP A 51 -11.10 33.59 -16.61
N THR A 52 -9.82 33.45 -16.25
CA THR A 52 -9.02 32.27 -16.61
C THR A 52 -9.20 31.18 -15.55
N ILE A 53 -9.86 30.09 -15.95
CA ILE A 53 -10.21 28.97 -15.07
C ILE A 53 -9.64 27.68 -15.67
N PHE A 54 -9.06 26.85 -14.81
CA PHE A 54 -8.62 25.51 -15.13
C PHE A 54 -9.50 24.49 -14.40
N LEU A 55 -9.94 23.47 -15.13
CA LEU A 55 -10.54 22.26 -14.56
C LEU A 55 -9.64 21.09 -14.88
N ALA A 56 -9.36 20.26 -13.88
CA ALA A 56 -8.68 19.00 -14.09
C ALA A 56 -9.45 17.87 -13.40
N GLY A 57 -9.43 16.68 -14.00
CA GLY A 57 -10.24 15.57 -13.51
C GLY A 57 -10.07 14.30 -14.33
N SER A 58 -10.95 13.33 -14.11
CA SER A 58 -10.92 12.05 -14.83
C SER A 58 -12.28 11.37 -14.90
N SER A 59 -12.75 11.13 -16.12
CA SER A 59 -13.89 10.23 -16.39
C SER A 59 -13.50 8.88 -17.00
N ALA A 60 -12.28 8.77 -17.50
CA ALA A 60 -11.70 7.55 -18.11
C ALA A 60 -10.17 7.64 -18.11
N ASN A 61 -9.64 8.85 -18.27
CA ASN A 61 -8.24 9.21 -18.20
C ASN A 61 -8.09 10.62 -17.58
N PRO A 62 -6.88 11.03 -17.15
CA PRO A 62 -6.59 12.41 -16.73
C PRO A 62 -6.84 13.43 -17.86
N GLN A 63 -7.55 14.52 -17.56
CA GLN A 63 -7.92 15.57 -18.52
C GLN A 63 -7.79 16.97 -17.91
N ILE A 64 -7.41 17.97 -18.74
CA ILE A 64 -7.29 19.38 -18.34
C ILE A 64 -7.99 20.31 -19.34
N TYR A 65 -8.91 21.12 -18.82
CA TYR A 65 -9.67 22.12 -19.56
C TYR A 65 -9.30 23.53 -19.10
N LYS A 66 -9.21 24.46 -20.05
CA LYS A 66 -8.95 25.87 -19.79
C LYS A 66 -10.07 26.72 -20.37
N SER A 67 -10.63 27.59 -19.54
CA SER A 67 -11.50 28.69 -19.93
C SER A 67 -10.76 30.01 -19.75
N VAL A 68 -11.09 30.99 -20.59
CA VAL A 68 -10.59 32.38 -20.51
C VAL A 68 -11.74 33.40 -20.44
N ASP A 69 -12.97 32.92 -20.30
CA ASP A 69 -14.21 33.70 -20.33
C ASP A 69 -15.11 33.41 -19.11
N GLY A 70 -14.49 33.02 -18.00
CA GLY A 70 -15.18 32.77 -16.74
C GLY A 70 -15.98 31.46 -16.71
N GLY A 71 -15.63 30.50 -17.57
CA GLY A 71 -16.24 29.17 -17.63
C GLY A 71 -17.44 29.07 -18.58
N THR A 72 -17.58 30.02 -19.51
CA THR A 72 -18.64 30.00 -20.54
C THR A 72 -18.25 29.05 -21.68
N THR A 73 -16.98 29.09 -22.09
CA THR A 73 -16.40 28.16 -23.06
C THR A 73 -15.13 27.53 -22.51
N TRP A 74 -14.84 26.32 -23.00
CA TRP A 74 -13.68 25.53 -22.60
C TRP A 74 -12.89 25.11 -23.82
N SER A 75 -11.59 25.36 -23.77
CA SER A 75 -10.62 24.70 -24.63
C SER A 75 -10.15 23.41 -23.94
N SER A 76 -10.12 22.30 -24.68
CA SER A 76 -9.35 21.14 -24.25
C SER A 76 -7.88 21.48 -24.44
N SER A 77 -7.15 21.62 -23.34
CA SER A 77 -5.72 21.95 -23.38
C SER A 77 -4.85 20.70 -23.31
N TRP A 78 -5.41 19.59 -22.79
CA TRP A 78 -4.74 18.29 -22.74
C TRP A 78 -5.74 17.17 -22.47
N ASP A 79 -5.76 16.16 -23.36
CA ASP A 79 -6.47 14.88 -23.20
C ASP A 79 -5.49 13.73 -23.46
N TYR A 80 -5.29 12.89 -22.45
CA TYR A 80 -4.42 11.72 -22.50
C TYR A 80 -4.65 10.84 -23.74
N SER A 81 -5.90 10.68 -24.20
CA SER A 81 -6.22 9.82 -25.36
C SER A 81 -5.55 10.27 -26.67
N SER A 82 -5.16 11.54 -26.77
CA SER A 82 -4.67 12.15 -28.00
C SER A 82 -3.15 12.19 -28.15
N THR A 83 -2.39 11.92 -27.08
CA THR A 83 -0.93 12.18 -27.06
C THR A 83 -0.06 10.93 -26.96
N GLY A 84 -0.61 9.76 -26.61
CA GLY A 84 0.14 8.50 -26.59
C GLY A 84 1.28 8.43 -25.57
N VAL A 85 1.38 9.41 -24.66
CA VAL A 85 2.37 9.44 -23.57
C VAL A 85 1.68 8.91 -22.32
N SER A 86 2.09 7.72 -21.88
CA SER A 86 1.56 7.01 -20.71
C SER A 86 1.74 7.82 -19.42
N ASN A 87 0.63 8.29 -18.87
CA ASN A 87 0.42 8.93 -17.57
C ASN A 87 0.82 10.41 -17.41
N PHE A 88 -0.04 11.15 -16.71
CA PHE A 88 0.43 12.30 -15.92
C PHE A 88 1.46 11.76 -14.92
N PRO A 89 2.63 12.40 -14.74
CA PRO A 89 3.53 11.98 -13.67
C PRO A 89 2.77 12.14 -12.32
N GLY A 90 2.62 11.04 -11.59
CA GLY A 90 1.80 10.96 -10.35
C GLY A 90 0.31 10.67 -10.50
N GLY A 91 -0.16 10.23 -11.68
CA GLY A 91 -1.52 9.70 -11.86
C GLY A 91 -2.60 10.76 -12.09
N TYR A 92 -3.69 10.75 -11.31
CA TYR A 92 -4.75 11.75 -11.49
C TYR A 92 -4.31 13.15 -11.04
N PRO A 93 -4.86 14.25 -11.60
CA PRO A 93 -4.50 15.60 -11.17
C PRO A 93 -4.86 15.81 -9.69
N GLN A 94 -3.89 16.21 -8.86
CA GLN A 94 -4.08 16.33 -7.40
C GLN A 94 -3.95 17.76 -6.86
N TYR A 95 -3.26 18.65 -7.56
CA TYR A 95 -3.06 20.04 -7.16
C TYR A 95 -2.92 20.98 -8.36
N ILE A 96 -3.17 22.26 -8.11
CA ILE A 96 -2.99 23.36 -9.06
C ILE A 96 -2.36 24.56 -8.36
N LYS A 97 -1.30 25.12 -8.93
CA LYS A 97 -0.60 26.31 -8.43
C LYS A 97 -0.30 27.27 -9.57
N PHE A 98 -0.39 28.56 -9.29
CA PHE A 98 -0.09 29.62 -10.24
C PHE A 98 1.19 30.32 -9.84
N ASN A 99 2.04 30.59 -10.81
CA ASN A 99 3.28 31.33 -10.63
C ASN A 99 3.50 32.23 -11.84
N ASN A 100 3.15 33.50 -11.67
CA ASN A 100 3.15 34.49 -12.74
C ASN A 100 2.36 34.00 -13.96
N ASN A 101 3.01 33.88 -15.11
CA ASN A 101 2.40 33.43 -16.35
C ASN A 101 2.31 31.89 -16.48
N LYS A 102 2.60 31.13 -15.43
CA LYS A 102 2.66 29.67 -15.43
C LYS A 102 1.57 29.08 -14.55
N VAL A 103 1.01 27.96 -15.00
CA VAL A 103 0.14 27.12 -14.17
C VAL A 103 0.77 25.74 -14.05
N PHE A 104 0.95 25.29 -12.83
CA PHE A 104 1.39 23.95 -12.49
C PHE A 104 0.16 23.14 -12.11
N ILE A 105 -0.03 21.98 -12.73
CA ILE A 105 -1.05 20.99 -12.39
C ILE A 105 -0.34 19.65 -12.24
N SER A 106 -0.48 19.04 -11.08
CA SER A 106 0.48 18.06 -10.56
C SER A 106 1.95 18.36 -10.95
N ALA A 107 2.66 17.36 -11.45
CA ALA A 107 4.04 17.45 -11.96
C ALA A 107 4.16 18.08 -13.37
N SER A 108 3.13 18.76 -13.87
CA SER A 108 3.11 19.34 -15.21
C SER A 108 2.94 20.85 -15.15
N VAL A 109 3.55 21.56 -16.09
CA VAL A 109 3.47 23.02 -16.20
C VAL A 109 3.04 23.45 -17.60
N LEU A 110 2.10 24.38 -17.66
CA LEU A 110 1.82 25.16 -18.85
C LEU A 110 2.41 26.56 -18.64
N ASP A 111 3.52 26.83 -19.34
CA ASP A 111 4.09 28.16 -19.42
C ASP A 111 3.25 29.01 -20.38
N GLY A 112 2.90 30.24 -20.00
CA GLY A 112 2.14 31.16 -20.84
C GLY A 112 2.83 31.54 -22.17
N THR A 113 4.11 31.20 -22.34
CA THR A 113 4.83 31.29 -23.62
C THR A 113 4.64 30.07 -24.52
N SER A 114 4.03 29.00 -24.01
CA SER A 114 3.84 27.70 -24.67
C SER A 114 2.35 27.37 -24.83
N THR A 115 2.03 26.59 -25.86
CA THR A 115 0.71 25.96 -26.04
C THR A 115 0.70 24.49 -25.62
N THR A 116 1.84 23.95 -25.22
CA THR A 116 2.02 22.56 -24.80
C THR A 116 2.46 22.48 -23.35
N TRP A 117 2.01 21.43 -22.65
CA TRP A 117 2.45 21.11 -21.31
C TRP A 117 3.88 20.55 -21.32
N SER A 118 4.63 20.87 -20.27
CA SER A 118 5.95 20.29 -19.98
C SER A 118 5.89 19.55 -18.65
N HIS A 119 6.62 18.45 -18.53
CA HIS A 119 6.57 17.55 -17.37
C HIS A 119 7.87 17.62 -16.58
N ALA A 120 7.74 17.58 -15.26
CA ALA A 120 8.87 17.47 -14.37
C ALA A 120 9.67 16.19 -14.69
N PRO A 121 11.00 16.28 -14.77
CA PRO A 121 11.87 15.14 -14.99
C PRO A 121 11.96 14.29 -13.72
N ASN A 122 12.48 13.07 -13.88
CA ASN A 122 12.92 12.26 -12.75
C ASN A 122 14.11 12.96 -12.06
N LEU A 123 14.18 12.83 -10.73
CA LEU A 123 15.27 13.34 -9.93
C LEU A 123 16.33 12.24 -9.75
N SER A 124 17.50 12.64 -9.26
CA SER A 124 18.55 11.70 -8.90
C SER A 124 19.13 12.03 -7.54
N SER A 125 19.16 11.03 -6.67
CA SER A 125 19.65 11.16 -5.29
C SER A 125 20.67 10.07 -5.01
N THR A 126 21.71 10.42 -4.27
CA THR A 126 22.74 9.47 -3.86
C THR A 126 22.59 9.18 -2.38
N VAL A 127 22.39 7.89 -2.04
CA VAL A 127 22.38 7.40 -0.66
C VAL A 127 23.45 6.32 -0.53
N GLY A 128 24.39 6.55 0.39
CA GLY A 128 25.61 5.75 0.48
C GLY A 128 26.37 5.74 -0.85
N SER A 129 26.59 4.55 -1.41
CA SER A 129 27.24 4.35 -2.72
C SER A 129 26.27 4.21 -3.90
N ASN A 130 24.97 4.30 -3.67
CA ASN A 130 23.95 4.06 -4.68
C ASN A 130 23.37 5.39 -5.17
N THR A 131 23.33 5.57 -6.49
CA THR A 131 22.58 6.65 -7.12
C THR A 131 21.26 6.09 -7.61
N ILE A 132 20.17 6.70 -7.16
CA ILE A 132 18.80 6.25 -7.38
C ILE A 132 18.08 7.32 -8.16
N GLU A 133 17.28 6.87 -9.13
CA GLU A 133 16.33 7.71 -9.84
C GLU A 133 15.01 7.72 -9.07
N THR A 134 14.48 8.90 -8.75
CA THR A 134 13.19 9.06 -8.08
C THR A 134 12.20 9.79 -8.97
N HIS A 135 10.94 9.38 -8.89
CA HIS A 135 9.86 9.95 -9.70
C HIS A 135 9.00 10.88 -8.87
N VAL A 136 8.51 11.94 -9.51
CA VAL A 136 7.40 12.73 -8.98
C VAL A 136 6.11 11.93 -9.15
N ASN A 137 5.63 11.39 -8.03
CA ASN A 137 4.47 10.50 -8.05
C ASN A 137 3.36 10.92 -7.07
N ASP A 138 3.62 11.93 -6.22
CA ASP A 138 2.77 12.26 -5.10
C ASP A 138 2.07 13.62 -5.20
N GLY A 139 1.00 13.73 -4.43
CA GLY A 139 -0.01 14.79 -4.46
C GLY A 139 0.40 16.16 -3.94
N ALA A 140 1.69 16.44 -3.81
CA ALA A 140 2.18 17.69 -3.23
C ALA A 140 3.04 18.47 -4.21
N LEU A 141 2.81 19.79 -4.29
CA LEU A 141 3.71 20.75 -4.92
C LEU A 141 3.64 22.08 -4.19
N GLU A 142 4.81 22.62 -3.92
CA GLU A 142 4.98 23.99 -3.47
C GLU A 142 6.03 24.73 -4.29
N ILE A 143 5.82 26.03 -4.44
CA ILE A 143 6.73 26.94 -5.13
C ILE A 143 7.43 27.74 -4.05
N ASP A 144 8.76 27.79 -4.09
CA ASP A 144 9.52 28.49 -3.08
C ASP A 144 9.11 29.97 -3.05
N SER A 145 8.78 30.44 -1.85
CA SER A 145 8.26 31.79 -1.65
C SER A 145 9.31 32.91 -1.83
N ILE A 146 10.60 32.54 -1.82
CA ILE A 146 11.74 33.45 -1.99
C ILE A 146 12.25 33.37 -3.42
N ASP A 147 12.42 32.16 -3.96
CA ASP A 147 12.83 31.93 -5.36
C ASP A 147 11.77 31.15 -6.14
N SER A 148 10.92 31.88 -6.85
CA SER A 148 9.83 31.31 -7.65
C SER A 148 10.27 30.33 -8.76
N THR A 149 11.57 30.16 -9.02
CA THR A 149 12.07 29.14 -9.95
C THR A 149 12.22 27.77 -9.28
N ILE A 150 12.28 27.71 -7.96
CA ILE A 150 12.41 26.48 -7.18
C ILE A 150 11.03 25.89 -6.91
N ILE A 151 10.89 24.60 -7.22
CA ILE A 151 9.67 23.82 -7.08
C ILE A 151 9.97 22.61 -6.21
N TYR A 152 9.22 22.45 -5.13
CA TYR A 152 9.23 21.26 -4.30
C TYR A 152 8.05 20.37 -4.68
N MET A 153 8.26 19.07 -4.83
CA MET A 153 7.20 18.12 -5.14
C MET A 153 7.32 16.87 -4.28
N GLY A 154 6.19 16.21 -4.04
CA GLY A 154 6.16 14.86 -3.49
C GLY A 154 6.74 13.86 -4.49
N THR A 155 7.68 13.04 -4.04
CA THR A 155 8.36 12.02 -4.86
C THR A 155 8.08 10.62 -4.32
N ASP A 156 8.57 9.60 -5.03
CA ASP A 156 8.61 8.21 -4.54
C ASP A 156 9.24 8.08 -3.15
N TRP A 157 10.02 9.08 -2.71
CA TRP A 157 10.86 8.99 -1.53
C TRP A 157 10.58 10.04 -0.45
N GLY A 158 9.91 11.13 -0.80
CA GLY A 158 9.62 12.22 0.14
C GLY A 158 9.41 13.53 -0.60
N VAL A 159 10.38 14.45 -0.47
CA VAL A 159 10.30 15.79 -1.08
C VAL A 159 11.51 16.02 -1.98
N GLY A 160 11.22 16.08 -3.28
CA GLY A 160 12.17 16.44 -4.32
C GLY A 160 12.19 17.95 -4.55
N GLN A 161 13.38 18.50 -4.73
CA GLN A 161 13.55 19.89 -5.18
C GLN A 161 14.02 19.91 -6.63
N MET A 162 13.42 20.77 -7.44
CA MET A 162 13.83 21.01 -8.83
C MET A 162 13.67 22.47 -9.21
N THR A 163 14.18 22.84 -10.38
CA THR A 163 14.09 24.21 -10.89
C THR A 163 13.30 24.25 -12.19
N TYR A 164 12.36 25.19 -12.30
CA TYR A 164 11.73 25.57 -13.56
C TYR A 164 12.07 27.01 -13.91
N ALA A 165 13.02 27.18 -14.83
CA ALA A 165 13.50 28.47 -15.29
C ALA A 165 13.67 28.47 -16.80
N SER A 166 13.49 29.64 -17.42
CA SER A 166 13.64 29.80 -18.88
C SER A 166 12.84 28.78 -19.70
N SER A 167 11.61 28.50 -19.25
CA SER A 167 10.67 27.55 -19.85
C SER A 167 11.20 26.11 -19.96
N SER A 168 12.09 25.72 -19.04
CA SER A 168 12.69 24.39 -18.99
C SER A 168 12.85 23.88 -17.56
N TRP A 169 12.73 22.56 -17.40
CA TRP A 169 13.03 21.88 -16.14
C TRP A 169 14.52 21.59 -16.03
N THR A 170 15.07 21.81 -14.84
CA THR A 170 16.37 21.28 -14.41
C THR A 170 16.11 20.32 -13.25
N PRO A 171 16.46 19.03 -13.38
CA PRO A 171 16.28 18.07 -12.28
C PRO A 171 17.17 18.45 -11.10
N GLY A 172 16.67 18.22 -9.89
CA GLY A 172 17.47 18.32 -8.67
C GLY A 172 17.56 16.97 -7.96
N SER A 173 17.52 17.01 -6.64
CA SER A 173 17.62 15.86 -5.75
C SER A 173 16.52 15.89 -4.69
N GLU A 174 16.41 14.80 -3.93
CA GLU A 174 15.66 14.81 -2.67
C GLU A 174 16.30 15.82 -1.69
N VAL A 175 15.46 16.50 -0.90
CA VAL A 175 15.88 17.48 0.12
C VAL A 175 15.30 17.20 1.51
N GLY A 176 14.36 16.26 1.63
CA GLY A 176 13.67 15.90 2.88
C GLY A 176 13.96 14.48 3.39
N ASN A 177 14.99 13.81 2.88
CA ASN A 177 15.34 12.43 3.24
C ASN A 177 16.52 12.31 4.24
N ASN A 178 16.91 13.43 4.85
CA ASN A 178 18.24 13.56 5.46
C ASN A 178 18.29 13.21 6.97
N ASP A 179 17.16 12.83 7.57
CA ASP A 179 17.03 12.44 9.00
C ASP A 179 16.41 11.03 9.19
N GLY A 180 16.61 10.09 8.24
CA GLY A 180 16.16 8.69 8.39
C GLY A 180 15.00 8.28 7.46
N MET A 181 14.15 7.34 7.89
CA MET A 181 13.01 6.77 7.15
C MET A 181 11.74 7.67 7.13
N GLU A 182 11.87 8.98 7.20
CA GLU A 182 10.69 9.86 7.20
C GLU A 182 10.00 9.85 5.82
N GLY A 183 8.71 9.49 5.78
CA GLY A 183 7.89 9.53 4.56
C GLY A 183 7.76 8.21 3.79
N VAL A 184 8.24 7.10 4.33
CA VAL A 184 8.08 5.78 3.70
C VAL A 184 6.88 5.05 4.29
N MET A 185 5.82 4.89 3.49
CA MET A 185 4.70 4.04 3.86
C MET A 185 5.20 2.59 3.97
N LEU A 186 5.20 2.04 5.20
CA LEU A 186 5.51 0.63 5.42
C LEU A 186 4.31 -0.20 4.95
N ILE A 187 4.56 -1.16 4.08
CA ILE A 187 3.53 -2.01 3.48
C ILE A 187 3.58 -3.41 4.08
N ASP A 188 4.79 -3.94 4.25
CA ASP A 188 5.02 -5.25 4.84
C ASP A 188 6.36 -5.28 5.59
N MET A 189 6.53 -6.26 6.47
CA MET A 189 7.76 -6.50 7.20
C MET A 189 7.90 -7.94 7.63
N GLU A 190 9.14 -8.42 7.74
CA GLU A 190 9.45 -9.77 8.21
C GLU A 190 10.77 -9.77 8.97
N PHE A 191 10.89 -10.64 9.97
CA PHE A 191 12.15 -10.79 10.69
C PHE A 191 12.52 -12.24 10.94
N TYR A 192 13.82 -12.50 10.96
CA TYR A 192 14.39 -13.75 11.45
C TYR A 192 15.09 -13.48 12.79
N GLU A 193 14.70 -14.22 13.82
CA GLU A 193 15.26 -14.06 15.16
C GLU A 193 16.53 -14.89 15.34
N TYR A 194 17.68 -14.23 15.55
CA TYR A 194 18.88 -14.91 16.06
C TYR A 194 18.83 -15.02 17.59
N SER A 195 18.31 -13.97 18.24
CA SER A 195 18.07 -13.88 19.68
C SER A 195 17.10 -12.74 19.99
N SER A 196 16.65 -12.63 21.24
CA SER A 196 15.73 -11.58 21.70
C SER A 196 16.25 -10.15 21.50
N THR A 197 17.55 -9.95 21.28
CA THR A 197 18.18 -8.63 21.08
C THR A 197 18.89 -8.51 19.73
N HIS A 198 18.72 -9.49 18.84
CA HIS A 198 19.32 -9.45 17.52
C HIS A 198 18.46 -10.18 16.51
N LYS A 199 17.87 -9.40 15.61
CA LYS A 199 16.97 -9.86 14.55
C LYS A 199 17.49 -9.39 13.21
N GLU A 200 17.28 -10.22 12.20
CA GLU A 200 17.42 -9.84 10.80
C GLU A 200 16.07 -9.27 10.35
N LEU A 201 15.96 -7.95 10.20
CA LEU A 201 14.71 -7.28 9.84
C LEU A 201 14.72 -6.83 8.38
N TRP A 202 13.68 -7.21 7.66
CA TRP A 202 13.37 -6.72 6.31
C TRP A 202 12.04 -6.01 6.30
N ILE A 203 11.96 -4.95 5.51
CA ILE A 203 10.75 -4.15 5.31
C ILE A 203 10.46 -3.95 3.83
N GLY A 204 9.19 -3.93 3.49
CA GLY A 204 8.66 -3.50 2.21
C GLY A 204 8.00 -2.15 2.34
N THR A 205 8.38 -1.19 1.50
CA THR A 205 7.86 0.17 1.56
C THR A 205 7.39 0.66 0.18
N LYS A 206 6.67 1.77 0.16
CA LYS A 206 6.36 2.50 -1.07
C LYS A 206 7.61 2.95 -1.85
N SER A 207 8.76 3.04 -1.19
CA SER A 207 10.00 3.58 -1.77
C SER A 207 11.07 2.51 -2.03
N GLY A 208 10.79 1.23 -1.76
CA GLY A 208 11.74 0.12 -1.95
C GLY A 208 11.75 -0.86 -0.78
N ALA A 209 12.57 -1.90 -0.89
CA ALA A 209 12.84 -2.79 0.25
C ALA A 209 13.91 -2.16 1.14
N GLY A 210 13.86 -2.44 2.43
CA GLY A 210 14.88 -2.03 3.40
C GLY A 210 15.31 -3.21 4.25
N ARG A 211 16.58 -3.19 4.66
CA ARG A 211 17.14 -4.14 5.61
C ARG A 211 17.82 -3.38 6.73
N ALA A 212 17.48 -3.67 7.98
CA ALA A 212 18.22 -3.15 9.12
C ALA A 212 19.56 -3.91 9.23
N ASN A 213 20.66 -3.17 9.33
CA ASN A 213 22.02 -3.73 9.46
C ASN A 213 22.18 -4.52 10.77
N TYR A 214 21.52 -4.06 11.83
CA TYR A 214 21.40 -4.72 13.13
C TYR A 214 20.10 -4.27 13.76
N TYR A 215 19.10 -5.14 13.89
CA TYR A 215 17.86 -4.78 14.59
C TYR A 215 17.86 -5.37 16.00
N ASP A 216 17.82 -4.51 17.01
CA ASP A 216 17.54 -4.88 18.39
C ASP A 216 16.20 -4.25 18.80
N PRO A 217 15.14 -5.05 18.97
CA PRO A 217 13.83 -4.52 19.32
C PRO A 217 13.82 -3.79 20.67
N THR A 218 14.79 -4.07 21.56
CA THR A 218 14.92 -3.43 22.87
C THR A 218 15.69 -2.12 22.86
N ASP A 219 16.34 -1.80 21.73
CA ASP A 219 17.11 -0.58 21.53
C ASP A 219 16.67 0.13 20.25
N PRO A 220 15.79 1.15 20.35
CA PRO A 220 15.27 1.87 19.19
C PRO A 220 16.38 2.57 18.38
N THR A 221 17.53 2.85 18.99
CA THR A 221 18.65 3.50 18.31
C THR A 221 19.30 2.63 17.23
N THR A 222 18.90 1.37 17.11
CA THR A 222 19.38 0.44 16.08
C THR A 222 18.69 0.59 14.73
N THR A 223 17.70 1.50 14.62
CA THR A 223 17.04 1.83 13.36
C THR A 223 16.83 3.35 13.16
N ASP A 224 17.15 4.18 14.16
CA ASP A 224 16.92 5.62 14.15
C ASP A 224 17.72 6.39 13.06
N ASP A 225 18.90 5.90 12.64
CA ASP A 225 19.76 6.59 11.67
C ASP A 225 19.74 5.91 10.28
N SER A 226 19.82 6.72 9.22
CA SER A 226 20.03 6.25 7.84
C SER A 226 21.16 5.22 7.67
N SER A 227 22.21 5.30 8.49
CA SER A 227 23.35 4.39 8.47
C SER A 227 23.07 3.02 9.10
N ASP A 228 21.99 2.89 9.85
CA ASP A 228 21.50 1.60 10.38
C ASP A 228 20.78 0.78 9.31
N TRP A 229 20.46 1.38 8.17
CA TRP A 229 19.72 0.74 7.10
C TRP A 229 20.56 0.51 5.85
N ASN A 230 20.36 -0.65 5.23
CA ASN A 230 20.61 -0.83 3.82
C ASN A 230 19.30 -0.54 3.08
N PHE A 231 19.13 0.72 2.67
CA PHE A 231 17.90 1.22 2.07
C PHE A 231 18.22 2.37 1.09
N PRO A 232 17.47 2.48 -0.02
CA PRO A 232 16.47 1.55 -0.52
C PRO A 232 17.12 0.46 -1.39
N ILE A 233 16.48 -0.70 -1.41
CA ILE A 233 16.87 -1.84 -2.23
C ILE A 233 15.83 -2.00 -3.34
N TYR A 234 16.29 -1.94 -4.60
CA TYR A 234 15.50 -2.24 -5.80
C TYR A 234 16.07 -3.49 -6.47
N PRO A 235 15.50 -4.67 -6.19
CA PRO A 235 15.90 -5.91 -6.85
C PRO A 235 15.87 -5.77 -8.37
N GLU A 236 16.99 -6.08 -9.04
CA GLU A 236 17.16 -5.91 -10.49
C GLU A 236 16.82 -4.52 -11.05
N VAL A 237 16.92 -3.47 -10.22
CA VAL A 237 16.50 -2.09 -10.60
C VAL A 237 15.01 -2.01 -10.95
N ASP A 238 14.21 -2.98 -10.50
CA ASP A 238 12.76 -2.92 -10.62
C ASP A 238 12.15 -2.20 -9.43
N GLY A 239 11.30 -1.23 -9.74
CA GLY A 239 10.87 -0.21 -8.81
C GLY A 239 9.81 -0.66 -7.80
N PRO A 240 9.49 0.22 -6.85
CA PRO A 240 8.49 0.01 -5.81
C PRO A 240 7.08 0.38 -6.33
N PRO A 241 5.99 0.28 -5.53
CA PRO A 241 5.92 -0.18 -4.13
C PRO A 241 6.37 -1.63 -3.96
N VAL A 242 7.15 -1.90 -2.91
CA VAL A 242 7.38 -3.26 -2.42
C VAL A 242 6.18 -3.66 -1.58
N THR A 243 5.56 -4.78 -1.93
CA THR A 243 4.26 -5.19 -1.37
C THR A 243 4.34 -6.41 -0.48
N GLU A 244 5.44 -7.15 -0.51
CA GLU A 244 5.71 -8.30 0.34
C GLU A 244 7.23 -8.45 0.52
N VAL A 245 7.65 -8.78 1.74
CA VAL A 245 8.97 -9.30 2.06
C VAL A 245 8.83 -10.61 2.82
N ALA A 246 9.59 -11.63 2.45
CA ALA A 246 9.56 -12.91 3.16
C ALA A 246 10.98 -13.44 3.35
N ILE A 247 11.29 -13.85 4.58
CA ILE A 247 12.58 -14.43 4.96
C ILE A 247 12.39 -15.94 5.14
N HIS A 248 13.32 -16.73 4.59
CA HIS A 248 13.27 -18.17 4.76
C HIS A 248 13.46 -18.55 6.25
N PRO A 249 12.59 -19.42 6.81
CA PRO A 249 12.49 -19.63 8.26
C PRO A 249 13.70 -20.34 8.89
N ALA A 250 14.61 -20.89 8.07
CA ALA A 250 15.83 -21.54 8.54
C ALA A 250 17.12 -20.95 7.95
N ASP A 251 17.02 -19.93 7.10
CA ASP A 251 18.19 -19.32 6.46
C ASP A 251 17.91 -17.83 6.15
N PRO A 252 18.34 -16.91 7.02
CA PRO A 252 18.10 -15.47 6.83
C PRO A 252 18.81 -14.87 5.61
N ALA A 253 19.73 -15.60 4.95
CA ALA A 253 20.32 -15.14 3.69
C ALA A 253 19.35 -15.31 2.50
N ILE A 254 18.32 -16.14 2.62
CA ILE A 254 17.31 -16.34 1.58
C ILE A 254 16.11 -15.42 1.84
N VAL A 255 15.97 -14.39 0.99
CA VAL A 255 14.93 -13.38 1.12
C VAL A 255 14.20 -13.22 -0.20
N PHE A 256 12.88 -13.04 -0.11
CA PHE A 256 12.00 -12.71 -1.22
C PHE A 256 11.48 -11.28 -1.06
N VAL A 257 11.45 -10.54 -2.16
CA VAL A 257 10.89 -9.20 -2.24
C VAL A 257 9.94 -9.17 -3.44
N ALA A 258 8.70 -8.74 -3.23
CA ALA A 258 7.71 -8.62 -4.29
C ALA A 258 7.21 -7.18 -4.43
N ASN A 259 6.71 -6.82 -5.61
CA ASN A 259 6.24 -5.46 -5.88
C ASN A 259 4.81 -5.39 -6.44
N ASN A 260 4.31 -4.15 -6.55
CA ASN A 260 3.02 -3.82 -7.13
C ASN A 260 2.97 -3.90 -8.67
N ALA A 261 3.95 -4.56 -9.28
CA ALA A 261 3.93 -4.99 -10.67
C ALA A 261 3.73 -6.50 -10.83
N GLY A 262 3.46 -7.22 -9.73
CA GLY A 262 3.20 -8.66 -9.75
C GLY A 262 4.47 -9.49 -9.91
N ARG A 263 5.64 -8.93 -9.57
CA ARG A 263 6.94 -9.59 -9.72
C ARG A 263 7.53 -9.94 -8.37
N VAL A 264 8.29 -11.05 -8.33
CA VAL A 264 9.00 -11.51 -7.15
C VAL A 264 10.47 -11.73 -7.47
N TYR A 265 11.30 -11.25 -6.57
CA TYR A 265 12.74 -11.37 -6.61
C TYR A 265 13.22 -12.18 -5.41
N LYS A 266 14.23 -13.02 -5.66
CA LYS A 266 14.88 -13.84 -4.64
C LYS A 266 16.35 -13.45 -4.54
N THR A 267 16.87 -13.39 -3.32
CA THR A 267 18.31 -13.37 -3.04
C THR A 267 18.69 -14.55 -2.17
N THR A 268 19.92 -15.03 -2.30
CA THR A 268 20.56 -15.97 -1.35
C THR A 268 21.71 -15.30 -0.60
N THR A 269 21.76 -13.97 -0.67
CA THR A 269 22.78 -13.11 -0.06
C THR A 269 22.13 -11.97 0.72
N GLY A 270 20.92 -12.18 1.24
CA GLY A 270 20.12 -11.17 1.96
C GLY A 270 20.88 -10.56 3.14
N THR A 271 21.72 -11.33 3.82
CA THR A 271 22.53 -10.84 4.94
C THR A 271 23.75 -10.00 4.52
N SER A 272 23.95 -9.76 3.22
CA SER A 272 24.99 -8.88 2.67
C SER A 272 24.54 -7.40 2.64
N THR A 273 25.49 -6.48 2.64
CA THR A 273 25.24 -5.05 2.35
C THR A 273 25.00 -4.79 0.86
N SER A 274 25.27 -5.77 0.00
CA SER A 274 25.04 -5.70 -1.44
C SER A 274 24.44 -7.02 -1.94
N PRO A 275 23.16 -7.30 -1.60
CA PRO A 275 22.50 -8.54 -2.01
C PRO A 275 22.37 -8.59 -3.54
N THR A 276 22.60 -9.77 -4.11
CA THR A 276 22.35 -10.05 -5.52
C THR A 276 20.99 -10.70 -5.70
N TRP A 277 20.25 -10.29 -6.72
CA TRP A 277 18.86 -10.68 -6.93
C TRP A 277 18.68 -11.46 -8.23
N ILE A 278 17.69 -12.34 -8.22
CA ILE A 278 17.15 -12.99 -9.41
C ILE A 278 15.62 -12.84 -9.40
N LYS A 279 15.03 -12.42 -10.52
CA LYS A 279 13.58 -12.49 -10.72
C LYS A 279 13.15 -13.95 -10.84
N VAL A 280 12.17 -14.36 -10.02
CA VAL A 280 11.69 -15.75 -9.95
C VAL A 280 10.22 -15.90 -10.29
N PHE A 281 9.46 -14.81 -10.31
CA PHE A 281 8.05 -14.79 -10.68
C PHE A 281 7.70 -13.44 -11.32
N GLN A 282 6.80 -13.45 -12.30
CA GLN A 282 6.21 -12.23 -12.86
C GLN A 282 4.79 -12.51 -13.37
N ALA A 283 3.84 -11.65 -13.03
CA ALA A 283 2.43 -11.78 -13.42
C ALA A 283 2.22 -11.81 -14.94
N GLU A 284 3.14 -11.19 -15.69
CA GLU A 284 3.16 -11.14 -17.15
C GLU A 284 3.30 -12.52 -17.82
N ASP A 285 3.83 -13.51 -17.10
CA ASP A 285 3.89 -14.90 -17.58
C ASP A 285 2.54 -15.64 -17.42
N TYR A 286 1.58 -15.04 -16.71
CA TYR A 286 0.29 -15.65 -16.33
C TYR A 286 -0.90 -14.77 -16.73
N THR A 287 -0.93 -14.30 -17.97
CA THR A 287 -1.96 -13.37 -18.49
C THR A 287 -3.41 -13.88 -18.43
N SER A 288 -3.60 -15.19 -18.28
CA SER A 288 -4.94 -15.77 -18.09
C SER A 288 -5.49 -15.58 -16.67
N VAL A 289 -4.61 -15.31 -15.70
CA VAL A 289 -4.93 -15.18 -14.28
C VAL A 289 -4.88 -13.72 -13.85
N PHE A 290 -3.87 -12.97 -14.29
CA PHE A 290 -3.67 -11.54 -13.97
C PHE A 290 -4.18 -10.59 -15.06
N GLY A 291 -4.95 -11.09 -16.03
CA GLY A 291 -5.49 -10.28 -17.12
C GLY A 291 -4.52 -10.11 -18.30
N SER A 292 -5.09 -9.89 -19.49
CA SER A 292 -4.35 -9.89 -20.75
C SER A 292 -3.88 -8.52 -21.24
N THR A 293 -4.42 -7.43 -20.69
CA THR A 293 -4.12 -6.07 -21.15
C THR A 293 -2.99 -5.42 -20.35
N ARG A 294 -2.99 -5.61 -19.02
CA ARG A 294 -2.00 -5.02 -18.09
C ARG A 294 -1.71 -5.97 -16.92
N PRO A 295 -1.12 -7.15 -17.16
CA PRO A 295 -0.76 -8.09 -16.10
C PRO A 295 0.24 -7.50 -15.08
N ASP A 296 1.03 -6.51 -15.50
CA ASP A 296 1.93 -5.71 -14.67
C ASP A 296 1.18 -4.74 -13.73
N HIS A 297 -0.15 -4.68 -13.78
CA HIS A 297 -0.99 -3.97 -12.81
C HIS A 297 -1.49 -4.92 -11.72
N SER A 298 -0.55 -5.69 -11.17
CA SER A 298 -0.83 -6.73 -10.19
C SER A 298 -0.06 -6.50 -8.90
N LYS A 299 -0.65 -6.91 -7.78
CA LYS A 299 -0.01 -6.89 -6.48
C LYS A 299 0.27 -8.31 -6.05
N ILE A 300 1.50 -8.61 -5.64
CA ILE A 300 1.78 -9.78 -4.80
C ILE A 300 1.42 -9.41 -3.37
N THR A 301 0.61 -10.23 -2.74
CA THR A 301 -0.06 -9.90 -1.48
C THR A 301 0.37 -10.76 -0.30
N SER A 302 0.99 -11.91 -0.55
CA SER A 302 1.52 -12.77 0.50
C SER A 302 2.50 -13.76 -0.08
N ILE A 303 3.60 -14.03 0.63
CA ILE A 303 4.52 -15.14 0.41
C ILE A 303 4.69 -15.87 1.74
N GLN A 304 4.31 -17.14 1.80
CA GLN A 304 4.28 -17.92 3.03
C GLN A 304 4.94 -19.29 2.84
N PHE A 305 5.86 -19.63 3.76
CA PHE A 305 6.51 -20.94 3.78
C PHE A 305 5.65 -21.98 4.50
N VAL A 306 5.74 -23.24 4.08
CA VAL A 306 5.29 -24.35 4.91
C VAL A 306 6.30 -24.56 6.04
N PRO A 307 5.93 -24.43 7.32
CA PRO A 307 6.89 -24.40 8.43
C PRO A 307 7.83 -25.60 8.51
N SER A 308 7.31 -26.82 8.40
CA SER A 308 8.11 -28.05 8.48
C SER A 308 8.89 -28.37 7.21
N THR A 309 8.50 -27.79 6.07
CA THR A 309 9.09 -28.07 4.76
C THR A 309 9.21 -26.78 3.93
N PRO A 310 10.15 -25.88 4.25
CA PRO A 310 10.25 -24.56 3.62
C PRO A 310 10.60 -24.57 2.12
N SER A 311 10.96 -25.74 1.55
CA SER A 311 11.03 -25.87 0.09
C SER A 311 9.66 -25.73 -0.57
N ARG A 312 8.59 -26.06 0.17
CA ARG A 312 7.20 -25.78 -0.20
C ARG A 312 6.81 -24.39 0.31
N MET A 313 6.36 -23.54 -0.59
CA MET A 313 5.88 -22.20 -0.26
C MET A 313 4.71 -21.81 -1.16
N TYR A 314 3.93 -20.86 -0.68
CA TYR A 314 2.77 -20.31 -1.37
C TYR A 314 2.94 -18.82 -1.61
N LEU A 315 2.37 -18.36 -2.70
CA LEU A 315 2.28 -16.96 -3.07
C LEU A 315 0.84 -16.64 -3.45
N SER A 316 0.37 -15.46 -3.10
CA SER A 316 -0.89 -14.92 -3.61
C SER A 316 -0.71 -13.58 -4.29
N GLY A 317 -1.63 -13.25 -5.18
CA GLY A 317 -1.71 -11.94 -5.79
C GLY A 317 -2.99 -11.72 -6.57
N TYR A 318 -3.22 -10.49 -6.97
CA TYR A 318 -4.36 -10.10 -7.80
C TYR A 318 -4.05 -8.88 -8.66
N ASN A 319 -4.80 -8.70 -9.75
CA ASN A 319 -4.73 -7.51 -10.58
C ASN A 319 -5.69 -6.45 -10.05
N TRP A 320 -5.18 -5.24 -9.78
CA TRP A 320 -5.97 -4.19 -9.13
C TRP A 320 -6.82 -3.36 -10.11
N GLU A 321 -6.65 -3.53 -11.42
CA GLU A 321 -7.55 -2.95 -12.44
C GLU A 321 -8.70 -3.89 -12.78
N THR A 322 -8.47 -5.20 -12.76
CA THR A 322 -9.45 -6.22 -13.16
C THR A 322 -9.96 -6.97 -11.95
N GLY A 323 -11.19 -6.64 -11.52
CA GLY A 323 -11.68 -7.04 -10.20
C GLY A 323 -11.60 -8.53 -9.85
N THR A 324 -11.77 -9.44 -10.81
CA THR A 324 -11.73 -10.89 -10.55
C THR A 324 -10.35 -11.51 -10.71
N ASP A 325 -9.36 -10.82 -11.26
CA ASP A 325 -8.11 -11.48 -11.70
C ASP A 325 -7.15 -11.65 -10.51
N GLY A 326 -6.61 -12.86 -10.34
CA GLY A 326 -5.75 -13.22 -9.22
C GLY A 326 -5.82 -14.71 -8.89
N GLY A 327 -5.06 -15.11 -7.86
CA GLY A 327 -5.11 -16.48 -7.36
C GLY A 327 -3.95 -16.81 -6.43
N VAL A 328 -3.69 -18.11 -6.31
CA VAL A 328 -2.63 -18.68 -5.49
C VAL A 328 -1.68 -19.51 -6.35
N TYR A 329 -0.40 -19.38 -6.06
CA TYR A 329 0.69 -20.12 -6.66
C TYR A 329 1.46 -20.86 -5.58
N TYR A 330 2.17 -21.91 -5.96
CA TYR A 330 3.06 -22.63 -5.06
C TYR A 330 4.38 -22.96 -5.74
N SER A 331 5.40 -23.14 -4.92
CA SER A 331 6.71 -23.63 -5.31
C SER A 331 7.08 -24.82 -4.44
N ASP A 332 7.79 -25.78 -5.01
CA ASP A 332 8.34 -26.97 -4.33
C ASP A 332 9.88 -26.93 -4.26
N ASP A 333 10.50 -25.86 -4.74
CA ASP A 333 11.95 -25.69 -4.85
C ASP A 333 12.43 -24.35 -4.27
N THR A 334 11.77 -23.90 -3.20
CA THR A 334 12.06 -22.64 -2.51
C THR A 334 11.98 -21.45 -3.47
N GLY A 335 10.88 -21.35 -4.22
CA GLY A 335 10.57 -20.23 -5.10
C GLY A 335 11.49 -20.11 -6.31
N SER A 336 12.16 -21.19 -6.74
CA SER A 336 12.96 -21.18 -7.98
C SER A 336 12.08 -21.39 -9.21
N THR A 337 11.00 -22.15 -9.06
CA THR A 337 9.90 -22.30 -10.04
C THR A 337 8.55 -22.22 -9.34
N TRP A 338 7.53 -21.79 -10.08
CA TRP A 338 6.18 -21.56 -9.57
C TRP A 338 5.13 -22.24 -10.44
N ALA A 339 4.17 -22.87 -9.78
CA ALA A 339 3.00 -23.48 -10.39
C ALA A 339 1.72 -22.78 -9.90
N GLU A 340 0.82 -22.49 -10.82
CA GLU A 340 -0.53 -22.00 -10.49
C GLU A 340 -1.34 -23.09 -9.77
N ASP A 341 -2.03 -22.72 -8.70
CA ASP A 341 -3.12 -23.52 -8.17
C ASP A 341 -4.41 -23.18 -8.92
N THR A 342 -4.66 -23.88 -10.02
CA THR A 342 -5.81 -23.65 -10.90
C THR A 342 -7.17 -23.84 -10.22
N SER A 343 -7.21 -24.39 -9.00
CA SER A 343 -8.46 -24.56 -8.24
C SER A 343 -8.90 -23.29 -7.48
N ILE A 344 -8.09 -22.24 -7.49
CA ILE A 344 -8.40 -20.89 -6.98
C ILE A 344 -7.90 -19.79 -7.95
N SER A 345 -8.22 -19.96 -9.23
CA SER A 345 -7.91 -18.99 -10.29
C SER A 345 -9.06 -18.00 -10.48
N GLY A 346 -8.75 -16.75 -10.82
CA GLY A 346 -9.76 -15.69 -10.98
C GLY A 346 -10.39 -15.28 -9.64
N VAL A 347 -9.58 -15.24 -8.58
CA VAL A 347 -9.99 -14.82 -7.24
C VAL A 347 -8.97 -13.82 -6.69
N PRO A 348 -9.39 -12.61 -6.27
CA PRO A 348 -8.45 -11.64 -5.70
C PRO A 348 -8.08 -12.04 -4.26
N VAL A 349 -6.86 -12.52 -4.07
CA VAL A 349 -6.37 -13.00 -2.76
C VAL A 349 -5.48 -11.94 -2.11
N ASN A 350 -5.81 -11.52 -0.89
CA ASN A 350 -5.15 -10.43 -0.16
C ASN A 350 -4.12 -10.87 0.87
N THR A 351 -4.20 -12.11 1.36
CA THR A 351 -3.37 -12.60 2.46
C THR A 351 -3.44 -14.11 2.51
N LEU A 352 -2.36 -14.74 2.95
CA LEU A 352 -2.31 -16.18 3.22
C LEU A 352 -1.97 -16.46 4.69
N TRP A 353 -2.47 -17.57 5.21
CA TRP A 353 -1.95 -18.21 6.43
C TRP A 353 -1.72 -19.69 6.16
N VAL A 354 -0.46 -20.13 6.27
CA VAL A 354 0.00 -21.47 5.90
C VAL A 354 0.45 -22.23 7.14
N THR A 355 -0.01 -23.48 7.25
CA THR A 355 0.45 -24.45 8.25
C THR A 355 1.03 -25.67 7.54
N ASP A 356 1.50 -26.66 8.31
CA ASP A 356 1.96 -27.94 7.75
C ASP A 356 0.87 -28.78 7.07
N GLU A 357 -0.39 -28.41 7.25
CA GLU A 357 -1.53 -29.15 6.71
C GLU A 357 -2.44 -28.28 5.85
N THR A 358 -2.63 -27.02 6.22
CA THR A 358 -3.66 -26.15 5.64
C THR A 358 -3.08 -24.88 5.05
N CYS A 359 -3.75 -24.35 4.03
CA CYS A 359 -3.50 -23.02 3.50
C CYS A 359 -4.83 -22.26 3.49
N TRP A 360 -4.85 -21.09 4.13
CA TRP A 360 -5.99 -20.20 4.22
C TRP A 360 -5.70 -18.95 3.41
N ALA A 361 -6.71 -18.44 2.73
CA ALA A 361 -6.64 -17.26 1.90
C ALA A 361 -7.77 -16.30 2.27
N GLY A 362 -7.42 -15.05 2.50
CA GLY A 362 -8.36 -13.95 2.60
C GLY A 362 -8.64 -13.38 1.23
N VAL A 363 -9.90 -13.18 0.88
CA VAL A 363 -10.31 -12.82 -0.48
C VAL A 363 -11.10 -11.52 -0.52
N GLY A 364 -10.89 -10.76 -1.60
CA GLY A 364 -11.78 -9.71 -2.08
C GLY A 364 -11.08 -8.41 -2.45
N ASN A 365 -11.73 -7.58 -3.27
CA ASN A 365 -11.30 -6.20 -3.51
C ASN A 365 -12.52 -5.34 -3.87
N SER A 366 -12.35 -4.02 -3.98
CA SER A 366 -13.44 -3.08 -4.27
C SER A 366 -14.08 -3.27 -5.65
N SER A 367 -13.43 -4.02 -6.54
CA SER A 367 -13.83 -4.24 -7.93
C SER A 367 -14.43 -5.64 -8.15
N SER A 368 -14.56 -6.45 -7.11
CA SER A 368 -14.99 -7.86 -7.16
C SER A 368 -16.18 -8.14 -6.26
N SER A 369 -16.96 -9.17 -6.62
CA SER A 369 -17.95 -9.77 -5.72
C SER A 369 -17.35 -10.86 -4.82
N GLU A 370 -16.15 -11.33 -5.13
CA GLU A 370 -15.47 -12.35 -4.32
C GLU A 370 -15.10 -11.77 -2.95
N THR A 371 -15.44 -12.50 -1.88
CA THR A 371 -15.25 -12.08 -0.49
C THR A 371 -15.02 -13.28 0.43
N GLY A 372 -14.67 -13.00 1.68
CA GLY A 372 -14.56 -13.98 2.76
C GLY A 372 -13.30 -14.84 2.68
N LEU A 373 -13.40 -16.06 3.20
CA LEU A 373 -12.28 -16.98 3.30
C LEU A 373 -12.31 -18.01 2.17
N ARG A 374 -11.13 -18.43 1.73
CA ARG A 374 -10.92 -19.69 1.03
C ARG A 374 -9.94 -20.50 1.84
N ALA A 375 -10.10 -21.82 1.85
CA ALA A 375 -9.10 -22.64 2.50
C ALA A 375 -9.01 -24.05 1.91
N ARG A 376 -7.80 -24.59 2.05
CA ARG A 376 -7.36 -25.88 1.52
C ARG A 376 -6.81 -26.70 2.69
N THR A 377 -7.31 -27.91 2.88
CA THR A 377 -6.91 -28.78 4.02
C THR A 377 -5.75 -29.73 3.70
N SER A 378 -5.09 -29.53 2.56
CA SER A 378 -3.90 -30.30 2.21
C SER A 378 -2.99 -29.44 1.34
N ILE A 379 -1.80 -29.14 1.84
CA ILE A 379 -0.78 -28.38 1.11
C ILE A 379 -0.10 -29.17 -0.03
N THR A 380 -0.32 -30.48 -0.14
CA THR A 380 0.32 -31.33 -1.17
C THR A 380 -0.65 -32.15 -2.00
N GLY A 381 -1.86 -32.42 -1.51
CA GLY A 381 -2.86 -33.24 -2.20
C GLY A 381 -3.62 -32.47 -3.29
N ALA A 382 -4.13 -33.17 -4.31
CA ALA A 382 -4.96 -32.61 -5.40
C ALA A 382 -6.38 -32.20 -4.95
N GLY A 383 -6.49 -31.46 -3.85
CA GLY A 383 -7.74 -30.96 -3.29
C GLY A 383 -8.07 -29.56 -3.79
N ASN A 384 -9.37 -29.29 -3.97
CA ASN A 384 -9.87 -27.95 -4.28
C ASN A 384 -9.79 -27.03 -3.06
N TRP A 385 -9.70 -25.73 -3.31
CA TRP A 385 -10.04 -24.72 -2.33
C TRP A 385 -11.55 -24.71 -2.10
N TRP A 386 -11.95 -24.62 -0.84
CA TRP A 386 -13.36 -24.47 -0.48
C TRP A 386 -13.60 -23.04 0.00
N SER A 387 -14.82 -22.56 -0.22
CA SER A 387 -15.32 -21.32 0.38
C SER A 387 -16.09 -21.70 1.65
N PRO A 388 -15.44 -21.81 2.82
CA PRO A 388 -16.15 -22.10 4.05
C PRO A 388 -17.13 -20.97 4.38
N SER A 389 -18.30 -21.32 4.92
CA SER A 389 -19.20 -20.35 5.54
C SER A 389 -18.97 -20.34 7.04
N THR A 390 -18.73 -19.15 7.57
CA THR A 390 -18.66 -18.87 9.00
C THR A 390 -20.03 -18.62 9.60
N GLY A 391 -21.03 -18.30 8.77
CA GLY A 391 -22.36 -17.89 9.21
C GLY A 391 -22.39 -16.47 9.78
N LEU A 392 -21.32 -15.70 9.58
CA LEU A 392 -21.15 -14.32 10.04
C LEU A 392 -21.00 -13.37 8.84
N SER A 393 -20.98 -12.06 9.10
CA SER A 393 -20.76 -11.05 8.06
C SER A 393 -19.45 -11.23 7.30
N LEU A 394 -18.44 -11.85 7.94
CA LEU A 394 -17.15 -12.21 7.33
C LEU A 394 -17.30 -12.90 5.97
N ASP A 395 -18.34 -13.72 5.78
CA ASP A 395 -18.59 -14.43 4.52
C ASP A 395 -18.83 -13.48 3.33
N ASN A 396 -19.10 -12.20 3.59
CA ASN A 396 -19.44 -11.17 2.59
C ASN A 396 -18.54 -9.93 2.69
N GLU A 397 -17.39 -10.03 3.36
CA GLU A 397 -16.48 -8.92 3.58
C GLU A 397 -15.12 -9.17 2.92
N ILE A 398 -14.44 -8.09 2.51
CA ILE A 398 -13.07 -8.18 2.00
C ILE A 398 -12.16 -8.47 3.17
N VAL A 399 -11.46 -9.60 3.13
CA VAL A 399 -10.51 -9.98 4.18
C VAL A 399 -9.18 -9.26 3.96
N SER A 400 -8.72 -8.52 4.97
CA SER A 400 -7.48 -7.75 4.94
C SER A 400 -6.30 -8.52 5.51
N SER A 401 -6.50 -9.30 6.57
CA SER A 401 -5.42 -9.99 7.27
C SER A 401 -5.90 -11.26 7.97
N ILE A 402 -5.06 -12.29 8.01
CA ILE A 402 -5.29 -13.55 8.73
C ILE A 402 -4.05 -13.86 9.57
N ALA A 403 -4.24 -14.14 10.85
CA ALA A 403 -3.20 -14.65 11.72
C ALA A 403 -3.73 -15.83 12.51
N GLY A 404 -2.97 -16.92 12.59
CA GLY A 404 -3.40 -18.13 13.28
C GLY A 404 -2.24 -18.89 13.91
N THR A 405 -2.55 -19.72 14.89
CA THR A 405 -1.60 -20.64 15.53
C THR A 405 -2.26 -21.95 15.93
N THR A 406 -1.43 -22.96 16.17
CA THR A 406 -1.82 -24.24 16.75
C THR A 406 -1.14 -24.41 18.10
N VAL A 407 -1.94 -24.50 19.17
CA VAL A 407 -1.45 -24.72 20.54
C VAL A 407 -2.17 -25.93 21.14
N GLY A 408 -1.41 -26.98 21.44
CA GLY A 408 -1.96 -28.25 21.88
C GLY A 408 -2.90 -28.85 20.83
N ASP A 409 -4.13 -29.18 21.24
CA ASP A 409 -5.15 -29.80 20.39
C ASP A 409 -6.02 -28.79 19.63
N TYR A 410 -5.68 -27.50 19.67
CA TYR A 410 -6.50 -26.44 19.09
C TYR A 410 -5.74 -25.63 18.04
N MET A 411 -6.42 -25.39 16.91
CA MET A 411 -6.08 -24.29 16.00
C MET A 411 -6.95 -23.09 16.32
N THR A 412 -6.34 -21.91 16.39
CA THR A 412 -7.05 -20.64 16.51
C THR A 412 -6.62 -19.72 15.39
N VAL A 413 -7.58 -19.02 14.80
CA VAL A 413 -7.35 -18.01 13.77
C VAL A 413 -8.10 -16.73 14.12
N TYR A 414 -7.47 -15.59 13.92
CA TYR A 414 -8.11 -14.29 13.90
C TYR A 414 -8.07 -13.74 12.48
N VAL A 415 -9.16 -13.08 12.10
CA VAL A 415 -9.35 -12.53 10.75
C VAL A 415 -9.82 -11.09 10.87
N ALA A 416 -9.09 -10.17 10.24
CA ALA A 416 -9.53 -8.80 10.02
C ALA A 416 -10.13 -8.66 8.61
N SER A 417 -11.18 -7.86 8.50
CA SER A 417 -11.87 -7.56 7.25
C SER A 417 -12.24 -6.09 7.17
N THR A 418 -12.74 -5.62 6.03
CA THR A 418 -13.29 -4.26 5.90
C THR A 418 -14.50 -3.98 6.81
N GLY A 419 -15.12 -5.00 7.40
CA GLY A 419 -16.31 -4.87 8.25
C GLY A 419 -16.09 -5.22 9.72
N GLY A 420 -15.03 -5.93 10.09
CA GLY A 420 -14.84 -6.38 11.46
C GLY A 420 -13.65 -7.27 11.74
N VAL A 421 -13.67 -7.85 12.94
CA VAL A 421 -12.71 -8.86 13.39
C VAL A 421 -13.46 -10.10 13.86
N TYR A 422 -12.91 -11.27 13.53
CA TYR A 422 -13.50 -12.57 13.80
C TYR A 422 -12.46 -13.52 14.37
N LYS A 423 -12.91 -14.47 15.20
CA LYS A 423 -12.10 -15.59 15.69
C LYS A 423 -12.72 -16.90 15.27
N GLY A 424 -11.90 -17.79 14.74
CA GLY A 424 -12.22 -19.18 14.47
C GLY A 424 -11.41 -20.09 15.39
N THR A 425 -12.03 -21.15 15.92
CA THR A 425 -11.34 -22.18 16.69
C THR A 425 -11.70 -23.58 16.19
N LEU A 426 -10.72 -24.48 16.16
CA LEU A 426 -10.88 -25.87 15.76
C LEU A 426 -10.23 -26.80 16.78
N TYR A 427 -10.97 -27.78 17.28
CA TYR A 427 -10.41 -28.90 18.04
C TYR A 427 -9.97 -30.01 17.08
N ILE A 428 -8.66 -30.21 16.97
CA ILE A 428 -8.01 -31.06 15.96
C ILE A 428 -8.37 -32.55 16.08
N PRO A 429 -8.30 -33.19 17.27
CA PRO A 429 -8.34 -34.66 17.39
C PRO A 429 -9.58 -35.36 16.83
N THR A 430 -10.69 -34.63 16.70
CA THR A 430 -11.95 -35.16 16.15
C THR A 430 -12.48 -34.32 14.98
N SER A 431 -11.67 -33.41 14.44
CA SER A 431 -12.09 -32.54 13.34
C SER A 431 -12.24 -33.32 12.03
N SER A 432 -13.22 -32.93 11.21
CA SER A 432 -13.43 -33.50 9.88
C SER A 432 -13.74 -32.40 8.85
N GLY A 433 -12.90 -31.37 8.80
CA GLY A 433 -13.04 -30.24 7.88
C GLY A 433 -13.69 -28.99 8.49
N PHE A 434 -14.14 -28.07 7.63
CA PHE A 434 -14.55 -26.72 8.04
C PHE A 434 -15.76 -26.63 8.95
N SER A 435 -16.69 -27.58 8.86
CA SER A 435 -17.88 -27.59 9.72
C SER A 435 -17.57 -27.81 11.21
N SER A 436 -16.35 -28.24 11.54
CA SER A 436 -15.87 -28.39 12.92
C SER A 436 -15.35 -27.08 13.52
N TRP A 437 -15.22 -26.02 12.73
CA TRP A 437 -14.77 -24.71 13.22
C TRP A 437 -15.90 -23.99 13.97
N SER A 438 -15.57 -23.38 15.10
CA SER A 438 -16.44 -22.46 15.82
C SER A 438 -16.00 -21.03 15.54
N TRP A 439 -16.90 -20.23 14.95
CA TRP A 439 -16.66 -18.84 14.57
C TRP A 439 -17.41 -17.87 15.47
N THR A 440 -16.79 -16.75 15.81
CA THR A 440 -17.39 -15.68 16.60
C THR A 440 -16.91 -14.32 16.08
N SER A 441 -17.82 -13.34 16.00
CA SER A 441 -17.47 -11.95 15.72
C SER A 441 -17.00 -11.28 17.00
N LEU A 442 -15.85 -10.61 16.92
CA LEU A 442 -15.22 -9.87 18.01
C LEU A 442 -15.40 -8.35 17.88
N THR A 443 -15.92 -7.88 16.74
CA THR A 443 -16.02 -6.46 16.37
C THR A 443 -16.66 -5.59 17.45
N SER A 444 -17.78 -6.03 18.03
CA SER A 444 -18.49 -5.25 19.06
C SER A 444 -17.70 -5.13 20.37
N ALA A 445 -16.85 -6.11 20.69
CA ALA A 445 -16.05 -6.11 21.92
C ALA A 445 -14.86 -5.14 21.84
N ILE A 446 -14.38 -4.83 20.62
CA ILE A 446 -13.33 -3.81 20.38
C ILE A 446 -13.85 -2.41 20.73
N GLY A 447 -15.13 -2.14 20.48
CA GLY A 447 -15.77 -0.87 20.84
C GLY A 447 -15.24 0.35 20.07
N SER A 448 -14.52 0.15 18.96
CA SER A 448 -14.06 1.24 18.10
C SER A 448 -15.22 1.87 17.33
N THR A 449 -15.13 3.18 17.09
CA THR A 449 -16.05 3.90 16.19
C THR A 449 -15.56 3.92 14.74
N ASN A 450 -14.32 3.51 14.51
CA ASN A 450 -13.73 3.37 13.19
C ASN A 450 -13.94 1.93 12.69
N THR A 451 -14.13 1.77 11.38
CA THR A 451 -14.40 0.48 10.72
C THR A 451 -13.27 0.03 9.80
N ASN A 452 -12.12 0.72 9.82
CA ASN A 452 -10.97 0.39 8.99
C ASN A 452 -10.06 -0.64 9.69
N PHE A 453 -10.41 -1.92 9.66
CA PHE A 453 -9.58 -2.99 10.24
C PHE A 453 -8.55 -3.48 9.22
N THR A 454 -7.28 -3.15 9.46
CA THR A 454 -6.21 -3.29 8.46
C THR A 454 -5.34 -4.53 8.68
N SER A 455 -5.07 -4.89 9.93
CA SER A 455 -4.15 -5.99 10.26
C SER A 455 -4.54 -6.69 11.56
N VAL A 456 -4.23 -7.98 11.66
CA VAL A 456 -4.33 -8.76 12.89
C VAL A 456 -3.07 -9.61 13.08
N THR A 457 -2.64 -9.78 14.33
CA THR A 457 -1.56 -10.70 14.71
C THR A 457 -1.83 -11.29 16.10
N LEU A 458 -1.13 -12.36 16.48
CA LEU A 458 -1.36 -13.05 17.76
C LEU A 458 -0.10 -13.73 18.27
N ASP A 459 -0.11 -14.03 19.58
CA ASP A 459 0.95 -14.81 20.21
C ASP A 459 0.90 -16.27 19.73
N PRO A 460 1.93 -16.76 19.01
CA PRO A 460 1.92 -18.12 18.49
C PRO A 460 1.93 -19.18 19.59
N SER A 461 2.35 -18.84 20.81
CA SER A 461 2.33 -19.71 21.98
C SER A 461 1.07 -19.57 22.84
N ASN A 462 0.31 -18.48 22.68
CA ASN A 462 -0.89 -18.18 23.46
C ASN A 462 -1.99 -17.49 22.61
N PRO A 463 -2.91 -18.25 21.98
CA PRO A 463 -3.95 -17.69 21.12
C PRO A 463 -4.99 -16.80 21.83
N ASP A 464 -4.91 -16.68 23.16
CA ASP A 464 -5.72 -15.72 23.91
C ASP A 464 -5.14 -14.30 23.89
N THR A 465 -3.87 -14.15 23.50
CA THR A 465 -3.21 -12.85 23.29
C THR A 465 -3.17 -12.50 21.81
N ALA A 466 -3.86 -11.43 21.42
CA ALA A 466 -3.93 -10.98 20.03
C ALA A 466 -4.03 -9.45 19.91
N TYR A 467 -3.60 -8.93 18.77
CA TYR A 467 -3.59 -7.51 18.45
C TYR A 467 -4.31 -7.25 17.13
N VAL A 468 -5.09 -6.18 17.09
CA VAL A 468 -5.80 -5.71 15.90
C VAL A 468 -5.49 -4.25 15.66
N ALA A 469 -5.15 -3.93 14.42
CA ALA A 469 -5.08 -2.56 13.93
C ALA A 469 -6.45 -2.09 13.43
N VAL A 470 -6.90 -0.95 13.94
CA VAL A 470 -8.11 -0.26 13.50
C VAL A 470 -7.75 1.19 13.19
N SER A 471 -7.53 1.50 11.91
CA SER A 471 -6.95 2.78 11.46
C SER A 471 -5.62 3.03 12.17
N ASN A 472 -5.49 4.11 12.94
CA ASN A 472 -4.28 4.43 13.70
C ASN A 472 -4.20 3.80 15.10
N CYS A 473 -5.23 3.05 15.51
CA CYS A 473 -5.31 2.44 16.84
C CYS A 473 -4.89 0.98 16.81
N ILE A 474 -4.24 0.53 17.88
CA ILE A 474 -3.99 -0.89 18.12
C ILE A 474 -4.79 -1.30 19.34
N TYR A 475 -5.56 -2.38 19.21
CA TYR A 475 -6.29 -2.99 20.31
C TYR A 475 -5.66 -4.33 20.67
N GLU A 476 -5.52 -4.60 21.96
CA GLU A 476 -5.01 -5.85 22.54
C GLU A 476 -6.15 -6.59 23.27
N THR A 477 -6.15 -7.90 23.12
CA THR A 477 -6.85 -8.84 24.00
C THR A 477 -5.85 -9.78 24.64
N THR A 478 -6.14 -10.24 25.86
CA THR A 478 -5.39 -11.29 26.58
C THR A 478 -6.32 -12.41 27.08
N ASP A 479 -7.58 -12.41 26.64
CA ASP A 479 -8.63 -13.34 27.05
C ASP A 479 -9.34 -13.97 25.84
N GLY A 480 -8.66 -13.98 24.69
CA GLY A 480 -9.15 -14.63 23.49
C GLY A 480 -10.23 -13.84 22.76
N GLY A 481 -10.25 -12.52 22.92
CA GLY A 481 -11.14 -11.60 22.24
C GLY A 481 -12.44 -11.32 22.99
N VAL A 482 -12.56 -11.74 24.25
CA VAL A 482 -13.73 -11.46 25.10
C VAL A 482 -13.74 -9.98 25.50
N THR A 483 -12.57 -9.44 25.84
CA THR A 483 -12.35 -8.01 26.07
C THR A 483 -11.16 -7.50 25.27
N TRP A 484 -11.24 -6.22 24.91
CA TRP A 484 -10.19 -5.51 24.18
C TRP A 484 -9.90 -4.18 24.86
N SER A 485 -8.64 -3.77 24.81
CA SER A 485 -8.21 -2.46 25.29
C SER A 485 -7.24 -1.84 24.30
N VAL A 486 -7.17 -0.51 24.26
CA VAL A 486 -6.18 0.19 23.44
C VAL A 486 -4.79 -0.18 23.96
N PHE A 487 -3.95 -0.71 23.08
CA PHE A 487 -2.59 -1.08 23.41
C PHE A 487 -1.71 0.17 23.46
N GLY A 488 -1.01 0.34 24.59
CA GLY A 488 -0.13 1.48 24.81
C GLY A 488 -0.83 2.83 24.61
N SER A 489 -0.13 3.77 23.99
CA SER A 489 -0.68 5.06 23.52
C SER A 489 -0.84 5.09 22.00
N SER A 490 -1.21 3.97 21.37
CA SER A 490 -1.28 3.83 19.91
C SER A 490 -2.28 4.77 19.24
N CYS A 491 -3.45 4.98 19.86
CA CYS A 491 -4.53 5.86 19.36
C CYS A 491 -4.22 7.37 19.45
N VAL A 492 -3.16 7.83 18.80
CA VAL A 492 -2.84 9.25 18.63
C VAL A 492 -2.71 9.59 17.15
N ASN A 493 -3.11 10.80 16.78
CA ASN A 493 -3.17 11.22 15.37
C ASN A 493 -1.79 11.23 14.69
N THR A 494 -0.70 11.24 15.46
CA THR A 494 0.67 11.28 14.95
C THR A 494 1.19 9.92 14.48
N HIS A 495 0.48 8.81 14.67
CA HIS A 495 0.90 7.49 14.16
C HIS A 495 0.36 7.16 12.77
N GLU A 496 -0.57 7.97 12.24
CA GLU A 496 -1.34 7.72 11.02
C GLU A 496 -1.84 6.25 10.91
N ASP A 497 -2.37 5.81 9.77
CA ASP A 497 -2.96 4.47 9.65
C ASP A 497 -1.90 3.35 9.78
N VAL A 498 -2.22 2.32 10.56
CA VAL A 498 -1.41 1.10 10.69
C VAL A 498 -1.70 0.18 9.50
N ASN A 499 -0.65 -0.22 8.78
CA ASN A 499 -0.76 -1.12 7.62
C ASN A 499 -0.47 -2.58 7.99
N VAL A 500 0.52 -2.82 8.85
CA VAL A 500 0.99 -4.18 9.17
C VAL A 500 1.34 -4.29 10.65
N LEU A 501 0.96 -5.43 11.25
CA LEU A 501 1.34 -5.84 12.60
C LEU A 501 2.09 -7.18 12.52
N LYS A 502 3.23 -7.28 13.22
CA LYS A 502 3.91 -8.57 13.45
C LYS A 502 4.08 -8.81 14.95
N PHE A 503 3.65 -9.99 15.39
CA PHE A 503 3.78 -10.41 16.79
C PHE A 503 5.23 -10.73 17.14
N ASP A 504 5.67 -10.19 18.29
CA ASP A 504 6.77 -10.58 19.19
C ASP A 504 6.95 -9.36 20.13
N ASP A 505 7.87 -8.43 19.83
CA ASP A 505 7.94 -7.10 20.48
C ASP A 505 6.86 -6.10 19.98
N LEU A 506 5.76 -6.61 19.43
CA LEU A 506 4.77 -5.93 18.60
C LEU A 506 5.38 -4.81 17.74
N ILE A 507 5.82 -5.20 16.54
CA ILE A 507 6.35 -4.24 15.58
C ILE A 507 5.23 -3.80 14.63
N VAL A 508 5.17 -2.50 14.39
CA VAL A 508 4.04 -1.82 13.75
C VAL A 508 4.55 -1.01 12.58
N GLY A 509 4.08 -1.36 11.39
CA GLY A 509 4.27 -0.56 10.20
C GLY A 509 3.09 0.36 9.96
N THR A 510 3.35 1.65 9.85
CA THR A 510 2.33 2.66 9.54
C THR A 510 2.62 3.33 8.21
N VAL A 511 1.72 4.21 7.79
CA VAL A 511 1.92 5.04 6.59
C VAL A 511 3.04 6.07 6.73
N ILE A 512 3.58 6.29 7.94
CA ILE A 512 4.69 7.23 8.19
C ILE A 512 5.99 6.58 8.64
N GLY A 513 6.00 5.30 8.99
CA GLY A 513 7.24 4.62 9.41
C GLY A 513 7.03 3.37 10.24
N LEU A 514 8.11 2.93 10.88
CA LEU A 514 8.18 1.77 11.75
C LEU A 514 8.08 2.21 13.23
N PHE A 515 7.36 1.45 14.04
CA PHE A 515 7.26 1.66 15.48
C PHE A 515 7.42 0.34 16.22
N SER A 516 8.14 0.37 17.34
CA SER A 516 8.16 -0.72 18.32
C SER A 516 7.44 -0.31 19.60
N TYR A 517 6.72 -1.26 20.21
CA TYR A 517 6.04 -1.05 21.49
C TYR A 517 6.64 -1.96 22.54
N LEU A 518 7.58 -1.42 23.32
CA LEU A 518 8.22 -2.17 24.39
C LEU A 518 7.30 -2.37 25.61
N PRO A 519 7.08 -3.62 26.07
CA PRO A 519 6.39 -3.87 27.32
C PRO A 519 7.34 -3.58 28.49
N THR A 520 7.45 -2.33 28.93
CA THR A 520 8.15 -2.05 30.19
C THR A 520 7.27 -2.45 31.37
N SER A 521 7.83 -3.18 32.33
CA SER A 521 7.13 -3.86 33.42
C SER A 521 6.41 -2.97 34.45
N SER A 522 6.19 -1.68 34.18
CA SER A 522 5.39 -0.79 35.04
C SER A 522 4.89 0.51 34.39
N VAL A 523 4.97 0.68 33.07
CA VAL A 523 4.49 1.89 32.37
C VAL A 523 3.76 1.47 31.10
N THR A 524 2.65 2.14 30.79
CA THR A 524 1.94 2.02 29.50
C THR A 524 2.96 2.00 28.35
N PRO A 525 2.95 0.97 27.46
CA PRO A 525 3.84 0.91 26.31
C PRO A 525 3.75 2.21 25.52
N THR A 526 4.85 2.97 25.48
CA THR A 526 4.93 4.21 24.72
C THR A 526 5.62 3.86 23.40
N PRO A 527 5.03 4.20 22.26
CA PRO A 527 5.65 3.96 20.97
C PRO A 527 6.97 4.73 20.91
N THR A 528 8.00 4.06 20.40
CA THR A 528 9.21 4.74 19.96
C THR A 528 9.19 4.75 18.44
N VAL A 529 9.36 5.91 17.83
CA VAL A 529 9.64 6.00 16.39
C VAL A 529 10.98 5.28 16.20
N THR A 530 11.01 4.33 15.28
CA THR A 530 12.17 3.49 14.99
C THR A 530 12.57 3.59 13.54
#